data_AF-A0A535NCK8-F1
#
_entry.id   AF-A0A535NCK8-F1
#
_cell.length_a   1.000
_cell.length_b   1.000
_cell.length_c   1.000
_cell.angle_alpha   90.00
_cell.angle_beta   90.00
_cell.angle_gamma   90.00
#
_symmetry.space_group_name_H-M   'P 1'
#
loop_
_entity.id
_entity.type
_entity.pdbx_description
1 polymer ?
#
loop_
_entity_poly.entity_id
_entity_poly.type
_entity_poly.pdbx_seq_one_letter_code
_entity_poly.pdbx_strand_id
1 'polypeptide(L)' 'MALYASWIGSIVEVALARGSLDPNLAKMLETRRAEGNQGLFRAAGELGEPVRSYVARLIAIENLLAQLPVK' A
#
# COMPACT_ATOMS: atom_id res chain seq x y z
N MET A 1 -8.63 -2.48 -7.54
CA MET A 1 -8.22 -1.15 -7.00
C MET A 1 -8.92 -0.82 -5.70
N ALA A 2 -10.24 -0.87 -5.60
CA ALA A 2 -10.97 -0.55 -4.36
C ALA A 2 -10.51 -1.37 -3.14
N LEU A 3 -10.33 -2.69 -3.30
CA LEU A 3 -9.81 -3.56 -2.24
C LEU A 3 -8.40 -3.17 -1.78
N TYR A 4 -7.52 -2.83 -2.73
CA TYR A 4 -6.14 -2.42 -2.44
C TYR A 4 -6.08 -1.05 -1.75
N ALA A 5 -6.90 -0.09 -2.21
CA ALA A 5 -7.04 1.22 -1.59
C ALA A 5 -7.60 1.14 -0.16
N SER A 6 -8.64 0.32 0.04
CA SER A 6 -9.24 0.09 1.36
C SER A 6 -8.21 -0.53 2.33
N TRP A 7 -7.49 -1.56 1.87
CA TRP A 7 -6.45 -2.19 2.66
C TRP A 7 -5.31 -1.23 3.06
N ILE A 8 -4.76 -0.46 2.11
CA ILE A 8 -3.76 0.58 2.41
C ILE A 8 -4.31 1.60 3.40
N GLY A 9 -5.55 2.04 3.23
CA GLY A 9 -6.22 2.98 4.14
C GLY A 9 -6.23 2.50 5.58
N SER A 10 -6.63 1.24 5.81
CA SER A 10 -6.64 0.66 7.17
C SER A 10 -5.25 0.62 7.82
N ILE A 11 -4.19 0.36 7.05
CA ILE A 11 -2.82 0.37 7.60
C ILE A 11 -2.38 1.80 7.95
N VAL A 12 -2.72 2.79 7.10
CA VAL A 12 -2.42 4.21 7.35
C VAL A 12 -3.09 4.68 8.65
N GLU A 13 -4.35 4.32 8.89
CA GLU A 13 -5.06 4.71 10.11
C GLU A 13 -4.35 4.19 11.38
N VAL A 14 -3.92 2.92 11.38
CA VAL A 14 -3.18 2.33 12.50
C VAL A 14 -1.80 2.99 12.67
N ALA A 15 -1.09 3.19 11.56
CA ALA A 15 0.23 3.81 11.54
C ALA A 15 0.19 5.27 12.05
N LEU A 16 -0.82 6.05 11.66
CA LEU A 16 -1.01 7.43 12.14
C LEU A 16 -1.32 7.47 13.63
N ALA A 17 -2.14 6.53 14.13
CA ALA A 17 -2.49 6.48 15.53
C ALA A 17 -1.31 6.12 16.45
N ARG A 18 -0.34 5.33 15.96
CA ARG A 18 0.73 4.75 16.79
C ARG A 18 2.14 5.24 16.47
N GLY A 19 2.36 5.80 15.27
CA GLY A 19 3.69 6.12 14.74
C GLY A 19 4.56 4.89 14.47
N SER A 20 3.97 3.69 14.47
CA SER A 20 4.63 2.40 14.27
C SER A 20 3.65 1.39 13.67
N LEU A 21 4.18 0.35 13.04
CA LEU A 21 3.40 -0.81 12.61
C LEU A 21 3.42 -1.91 13.67
N ASP A 22 2.32 -2.64 13.80
CA ASP A 22 2.38 -3.91 14.53
C ASP A 22 3.03 -5.00 13.65
N PRO A 23 3.56 -6.08 14.25
CA PRO A 23 4.25 -7.13 13.52
C PRO A 23 3.39 -7.84 12.45
N ASN A 24 2.07 -7.96 12.66
CA ASN A 24 1.20 -8.61 11.68
C ASN A 24 1.00 -7.71 10.46
N LEU A 25 0.77 -6.42 10.66
CA LEU A 25 0.67 -5.46 9.54
C LEU A 25 1.99 -5.34 8.77
N ALA A 26 3.13 -5.35 9.47
CA ALA A 26 4.45 -5.37 8.83
C ALA A 26 4.62 -6.62 7.93
N LYS A 27 4.25 -7.80 8.43
CA LYS A 27 4.32 -9.06 7.68
C LYS A 27 3.35 -9.10 6.50
N MET A 28 2.15 -8.57 6.65
CA MET A 28 1.19 -8.44 5.55
C MET A 28 1.75 -7.54 4.44
N LEU A 29 2.37 -6.42 4.83
CA LEU A 29 2.97 -5.48 3.89
C LEU A 29 4.16 -6.10 3.14
N GLU A 30 5.02 -6.85 3.85
CA GLU A 30 6.11 -7.63 3.25
C GLU A 30 5.58 -8.66 2.23
N THR A 31 4.57 -9.44 2.63
CA THR A 31 3.95 -10.45 1.76
C THR A 31 3.40 -9.81 0.48
N ARG A 32 2.71 -8.67 0.62
CA ARG A 32 2.13 -7.97 -0.51
C ARG A 32 3.20 -7.40 -1.46
N ARG A 33 4.30 -6.90 -0.90
CA ARG A 33 5.45 -6.45 -1.71
C ARG A 33 6.11 -7.58 -2.47
N ALA A 34 6.19 -8.78 -1.88
CA ALA A 34 6.74 -9.97 -2.53
C ALA A 34 5.87 -10.45 -3.70
N GLU A 35 4.55 -10.27 -3.63
CA GLU A 35 3.62 -10.56 -4.74
C GLU A 35 3.78 -9.60 -5.93
N GLY A 36 4.32 -8.39 -5.69
CA GLY A 36 4.70 -7.42 -6.71
C GLY A 36 3.53 -6.57 -7.25
N ASN A 37 3.84 -5.31 -7.57
CA ASN A 37 2.84 -4.33 -8.01
C ASN A 37 2.64 -4.29 -9.55
N GLN A 38 3.26 -5.19 -10.32
CA GLN A 38 3.19 -5.19 -11.79
C GLN A 38 1.78 -5.39 -12.34
N GLY A 39 1.02 -6.35 -11.80
CA GLY A 39 -0.36 -6.57 -12.23
C GLY A 39 -1.27 -5.37 -11.92
N LEU A 40 -1.02 -4.71 -10.79
CA LEU A 40 -1.72 -3.50 -10.39
C LEU A 40 -1.42 -2.34 -11.35
N PHE A 41 -0.14 -2.14 -11.70
CA PHE A 41 0.31 -1.11 -12.65
C PHE A 41 -0.19 -1.37 -14.06
N ARG A 42 -0.20 -2.62 -14.53
CA ARG A 42 -0.70 -2.99 -15.86
C ARG A 42 -2.19 -2.66 -15.98
N ALA A 43 -2.99 -3.11 -15.02
CA ALA A 43 -4.43 -2.82 -14.96
C ALA A 43 -4.71 -1.31 -14.87
N ALA A 44 -3.91 -0.56 -14.10
CA ALA A 44 -4.03 0.89 -14.02
C ALA A 44 -3.59 1.60 -15.32
N GLY A 45 -2.59 1.06 -16.02
CA GLY A 45 -2.11 1.54 -17.30
C GLY A 45 -3.19 1.50 -18.39
N GLU A 46 -3.94 0.40 -18.43
CA GLU A 46 -5.07 0.16 -19.35
C GLU A 46 -6.24 1.12 -19.12
N LEU A 47 -6.46 1.56 -17.87
CA LEU A 47 -7.52 2.51 -17.51
C LEU A 47 -7.12 3.99 -17.70
N GLY A 48 -5.85 4.27 -17.98
CA GLY A 48 -5.35 5.63 -18.21
C GLY A 48 -5.34 6.54 -16.97
N GLU A 49 -5.24 7.84 -17.21
CA GLU A 49 -5.36 8.86 -16.15
C GLU A 49 -6.84 9.16 -15.84
N PRO A 50 -7.19 9.48 -14.58
CA PRO A 50 -6.31 9.72 -13.42
C PRO A 50 -5.96 8.46 -12.61
N VAL A 51 -6.43 7.28 -13.06
CA VAL A 51 -6.33 6.02 -12.31
C VAL A 51 -4.87 5.61 -12.11
N ARG A 52 -4.04 5.77 -13.12
CA ARG A 52 -2.60 5.49 -13.04
C ARG A 52 -1.91 6.35 -11.98
N SER A 53 -2.16 7.66 -11.97
CA SER A 53 -1.64 8.56 -10.94
C SER A 53 -2.12 8.18 -9.53
N TYR A 54 -3.39 7.77 -9.40
CA TYR A 54 -3.95 7.31 -8.12
C TYR A 54 -3.24 6.05 -7.60
N VAL A 55 -3.03 5.05 -8.46
CA VAL A 55 -2.33 3.82 -8.10
C VAL A 55 -0.87 4.07 -7.73
N ALA A 56 -0.18 4.94 -8.48
CA ALA A 56 1.20 5.33 -8.14
C ALA A 56 1.31 5.94 -6.73
N ARG A 57 0.32 6.75 -6.32
CA ARG A 57 0.26 7.31 -4.95
C ARG A 57 0.05 6.25 -3.89
N LEU A 58 -0.83 5.27 -4.12
CA LEU A 58 -1.06 4.18 -3.16
C LEU A 58 0.22 3.36 -2.94
N ILE A 59 0.98 3.09 -4.00
CA ILE A 59 2.27 2.38 -3.90
C ILE A 59 3.31 3.22 -3.16
N ALA A 60 3.33 4.54 -3.38
CA ALA A 60 4.20 5.43 -2.62
C ALA A 60 3.88 5.38 -1.11
N ILE A 61 2.59 5.37 -0.75
CA ILE A 61 2.15 5.21 0.64
C ILE A 61 2.60 3.85 1.21
N GLU A 62 2.41 2.76 0.47
CA GLU A 62 2.89 1.42 0.88
C GLU A 62 4.40 1.43 1.19
N ASN A 63 5.20 2.07 0.34
CA ASN A 63 6.64 2.18 0.56
C ASN A 63 7.00 3.03 1.79
N LEU A 64 6.21 4.06 2.12
CA LEU A 64 6.42 4.86 3.32
C LEU A 64 6.05 4.07 4.59
N LEU A 65 4.93 3.34 4.55
CA LEU A 65 4.51 2.47 5.65
C LEU A 65 5.60 1.41 5.96
N ALA A 66 6.21 0.85 4.94
CA ALA A 66 7.30 -0.13 5.09
C ALA A 66 8.55 0.41 5.83
N GLN A 67 8.69 1.72 5.97
CA GLN A 67 9.84 2.36 6.64
C GLN A 67 9.54 2.67 8.12
N LEU A 68 8.31 2.47 8.57
CA LEU A 68 7.94 2.74 9.95
C LEU A 68 8.57 1.71 10.90
N PRO A 69 8.89 2.12 12.14
CA PRO A 69 9.35 1.19 13.16
C PRO A 69 8.25 0.16 13.45
N VAL A 70 8.65 -1.08 13.72
CA VAL A 70 7.75 -2.15 14.16
C VAL A 70 7.77 -2.24 15.68
N LYS A 71 6.60 -2.26 16.32
CA LYS A 71 6.45 -2.34 17.78
C LYS A 71 5.36 -3.33 18.19
#